data_AF-A0A800J358-F1
#
_entry.id   AF-A0A800J358-F1
#
_cell.length_a   1.000
_cell.length_b   1.000
_cell.length_c   1.000
_cell.angle_alpha   90.00
_cell.angle_beta   90.00
_cell.angle_gamma   90.00
#
_symmetry.space_group_name_H-M   'P 1'
#
loop_
_entity.id
_entity.type
_entity.pdbx_description
1 polymer ?
#
loop_
_entity_poly.entity_id
_entity_poly.type
_entity_poly.pdbx_seq_one_letter_code
_entity_poly.pdbx_strand_id
1 'polypeptide(L)'
;YARYGRWSLLVSWFPVVGDALTVTAGVLREPLWSFVAIVGIGKALRYGLLAWVTFFAYATLVRPQLIEWVAGKVVRIKFLRRFEDRVQDEARKLRRQARILRLQPAMFYLKGFALTAGIWLSRYAIALYAAFAVTSIARPVLFYLRTAALWLVGIALPTPGGSGGMEGLYLLFLAPLLPEGAAGPALLGWRLIAYYLVLVVGFAVAGAAVTEVLFGSKNKKESPSA
;
A
#
# COMPACT_ATOMS: atom_id res chain seq x y z
N TYR A 1 28.44 -9.80 9.45
CA TYR A 1 27.58 -11.00 9.59
C TYR A 1 27.19 -11.34 11.04
N ALA A 2 27.96 -10.95 12.07
CA ALA A 2 27.79 -11.47 13.44
C ALA A 2 26.70 -10.83 14.34
N ARG A 3 25.80 -9.95 13.85
CA ARG A 3 24.71 -9.42 14.71
C ARG A 3 23.36 -9.14 14.05
N TYR A 4 23.32 -8.83 12.75
CA TYR A 4 22.06 -8.50 12.04
C TYR A 4 21.71 -9.44 10.87
N GLY A 5 22.58 -10.40 10.54
CA GLY A 5 22.39 -11.29 9.38
C GLY A 5 21.18 -12.21 9.46
N ARG A 6 20.75 -12.58 10.68
CA ARG A 6 19.57 -13.42 10.90
C ARG A 6 18.25 -12.68 10.67
N TRP A 7 18.23 -11.36 10.89
CA TRP A 7 17.03 -10.53 10.72
C TRP A 7 16.84 -10.03 9.29
N SER A 8 17.93 -9.92 8.51
CA SER A 8 17.85 -9.63 7.06
C SER A 8 17.16 -10.74 6.26
N LEU A 9 17.07 -11.97 6.78
CA LEU A 9 16.33 -13.08 6.16
C LEU A 9 14.81 -12.85 6.15
N LEU A 10 14.27 -12.08 7.09
CA LEU A 10 12.84 -11.73 7.08
C LEU A 10 12.50 -10.68 6.01
N VAL A 11 13.51 -9.93 5.54
CA VAL A 11 13.39 -8.96 4.42
C VAL A 11 13.53 -9.66 3.05
N SER A 12 13.79 -10.97 3.02
CA SER A 12 13.82 -11.83 1.84
C SER A 12 12.49 -11.91 1.06
N TRP A 13 11.41 -11.31 1.57
CA TRP A 13 10.12 -11.28 0.90
C TRP A 13 10.15 -10.53 -0.45
N PHE A 14 11.23 -9.80 -0.75
CA PHE A 14 11.42 -9.13 -2.04
C PHE A 14 11.89 -10.09 -3.15
N PRO A 15 11.18 -10.13 -4.31
CA PRO A 15 11.35 -11.15 -5.36
C PRO A 15 12.70 -11.17 -6.10
N VAL A 16 13.65 -10.29 -5.76
CA VAL A 16 15.02 -10.26 -6.34
C VAL A 16 16.09 -10.56 -5.28
N VAL A 17 15.79 -10.32 -3.99
CA VAL A 17 16.76 -10.47 -2.89
C VAL A 17 16.70 -11.89 -2.29
N GLY A 18 15.53 -12.54 -2.34
CA GLY A 18 15.36 -13.90 -1.79
C GLY A 18 16.12 -15.01 -2.52
N ASP A 19 16.25 -14.92 -3.84
CA ASP A 19 17.04 -15.87 -4.63
C ASP A 19 18.54 -15.67 -4.40
N ALA A 20 19.00 -14.42 -4.26
CA ALA A 20 20.37 -14.11 -3.90
C ALA A 20 20.74 -14.58 -2.48
N LEU A 21 19.82 -14.45 -1.51
CA LEU A 21 20.02 -14.90 -0.13
C LEU A 21 20.00 -16.43 0.01
N THR A 22 19.17 -17.15 -0.74
CA THR A 22 19.17 -18.62 -0.72
C THR A 22 20.43 -19.22 -1.34
N VAL A 23 20.97 -18.60 -2.39
CA VAL A 23 22.29 -18.96 -2.95
C VAL A 23 23.40 -18.66 -1.95
N THR A 24 23.38 -17.48 -1.31
CA THR A 24 24.41 -17.10 -0.33
C THR A 24 24.36 -17.96 0.95
N ALA A 25 23.18 -18.36 1.40
CA ALA A 25 22.99 -19.27 2.54
C ALA A 25 23.43 -20.72 2.21
N GLY A 26 23.25 -21.17 0.96
CA GLY A 26 23.77 -22.44 0.47
C GLY A 26 25.31 -22.48 0.41
N VAL A 27 25.94 -21.34 0.08
CA VAL A 27 27.41 -21.19 0.05
C VAL A 27 28.01 -21.16 1.48
N LEU A 28 27.24 -20.77 2.51
CA LEU A 28 27.72 -20.58 3.89
C LEU A 28 27.51 -21.77 4.86
N ARG A 29 27.00 -22.94 4.41
CA ARG A 29 26.84 -24.19 5.21
C ARG A 29 26.10 -24.03 6.57
N GLU A 30 24.90 -23.46 6.57
CA GLU A 30 24.02 -23.45 7.75
C GLU A 30 23.26 -24.80 7.92
N PRO A 31 22.86 -25.20 9.15
CA PRO A 31 22.25 -26.50 9.43
C PRO A 31 20.89 -26.66 8.73
N LEU A 32 20.73 -27.79 8.03
CA LEU A 32 19.63 -28.11 7.10
C LEU A 32 18.23 -27.87 7.68
N TRP A 33 18.01 -28.10 8.97
CA TRP A 33 16.72 -27.92 9.62
C TRP A 33 16.27 -26.45 9.70
N SER A 34 17.21 -25.54 10.00
CA SER A 34 16.93 -24.10 10.04
C SER A 34 16.64 -23.58 8.63
N PHE A 35 17.39 -24.06 7.64
CA PHE A 35 17.18 -23.73 6.23
C PHE A 35 15.80 -24.19 5.73
N VAL A 36 15.42 -25.45 5.99
CA VAL A 36 14.12 -26.00 5.58
C VAL A 36 12.96 -25.31 6.29
N ALA A 37 13.08 -24.99 7.58
CA ALA A 37 12.03 -24.27 8.31
C ALA A 37 11.81 -22.86 7.74
N ILE A 38 12.90 -22.10 7.52
CA ILE A 38 12.82 -20.72 7.01
C ILE A 38 12.33 -20.69 5.56
N VAL A 39 12.85 -21.57 4.69
CA VAL A 39 12.41 -21.68 3.28
C VAL A 39 10.98 -22.22 3.20
N GLY A 40 10.60 -23.16 4.06
CA GLY A 40 9.26 -23.72 4.16
C GLY A 40 8.24 -22.66 4.55
N ILE A 41 8.52 -21.86 5.57
CA ILE A 41 7.67 -20.74 5.98
C ILE A 41 7.60 -19.68 4.86
N GLY A 42 8.73 -19.35 4.23
CA GLY A 42 8.78 -18.41 3.11
C GLY A 42 7.94 -18.86 1.91
N LYS A 43 8.03 -20.15 1.53
CA LYS A 43 7.20 -20.74 0.48
C LYS A 43 5.73 -20.80 0.88
N ALA A 44 5.42 -21.26 2.08
CA ALA A 44 4.04 -21.33 2.58
C ALA A 44 3.38 -19.96 2.61
N LEU A 45 4.10 -18.92 3.06
CA LEU A 45 3.62 -17.55 3.04
C LEU A 45 3.42 -17.05 1.60
N ARG A 46 4.38 -17.31 0.69
CA ARG A 46 4.27 -16.91 -0.72
C ARG A 46 3.08 -17.57 -1.41
N TYR A 47 2.92 -18.90 -1.28
CA TYR A 47 1.81 -19.63 -1.89
C TYR A 47 0.48 -19.33 -1.20
N GLY A 48 0.46 -19.12 0.11
CA GLY A 48 -0.72 -18.70 0.85
C GLY A 48 -1.20 -17.31 0.42
N LEU A 49 -0.27 -16.35 0.30
CA LEU A 49 -0.59 -15.01 -0.18
C LEU A 49 -1.02 -15.02 -1.65
N LEU A 50 -0.33 -15.78 -2.49
CA LEU A 50 -0.71 -15.94 -3.91
C LEU A 50 -2.10 -16.58 -4.03
N ALA A 51 -2.37 -17.67 -3.32
CA ALA A 51 -3.67 -18.31 -3.29
C ALA A 51 -4.76 -17.36 -2.78
N TRP A 52 -4.46 -16.57 -1.75
CA TRP A 52 -5.38 -15.57 -1.22
C TRP A 52 -5.68 -14.46 -2.24
N VAL A 53 -4.65 -13.88 -2.88
CA VAL A 53 -4.81 -12.86 -3.91
C VAL A 53 -5.55 -13.41 -5.12
N THR A 54 -5.21 -14.60 -5.60
CA THR A 54 -5.87 -15.25 -6.73
C THR A 54 -7.32 -15.58 -6.40
N PHE A 55 -7.60 -16.14 -5.22
CA PHE A 55 -8.96 -16.41 -4.77
C PHE A 55 -9.78 -15.11 -4.67
N PHE A 56 -9.22 -14.07 -4.09
CA PHE A 56 -9.89 -12.78 -3.93
C PHE A 56 -10.14 -12.10 -5.28
N ALA A 57 -9.16 -12.10 -6.18
CA ALA A 57 -9.29 -11.60 -7.54
C ALA A 57 -10.36 -12.39 -8.31
N TYR A 58 -10.38 -13.71 -8.21
CA TYR A 58 -11.38 -14.57 -8.85
C TYR A 58 -12.79 -14.38 -8.27
N ALA A 59 -12.92 -14.28 -6.94
CA ALA A 59 -14.20 -14.04 -6.27
C ALA A 59 -14.80 -12.68 -6.70
N THR A 60 -13.96 -11.65 -6.81
CA THR A 60 -14.40 -10.31 -7.24
C THR A 60 -14.71 -10.28 -8.75
N LEU A 61 -13.79 -10.76 -9.58
CA LEU A 61 -13.84 -10.57 -11.04
C LEU A 61 -14.64 -11.66 -11.77
N VAL A 62 -14.76 -12.88 -11.26
CA VAL A 62 -15.39 -14.01 -11.97
C VAL A 62 -16.66 -14.54 -11.30
N ARG A 63 -16.77 -14.59 -9.97
CA ARG A 63 -18.00 -15.07 -9.29
C ARG A 63 -18.34 -14.27 -8.00
N PRO A 64 -19.15 -13.21 -8.08
CA PRO A 64 -19.45 -12.36 -6.93
C PRO A 64 -20.36 -13.07 -5.91
N GLN A 65 -21.01 -14.17 -6.31
CA GLN A 65 -21.76 -15.07 -5.43
C GLN A 65 -20.87 -15.69 -4.33
N LEU A 66 -19.57 -15.85 -4.56
CA LEU A 66 -18.62 -16.30 -3.53
C LEU A 66 -18.55 -15.27 -2.39
N ILE A 67 -18.64 -13.98 -2.70
CA ILE A 67 -18.60 -12.92 -1.69
C ILE A 67 -19.84 -13.00 -0.79
N GLU A 68 -21.03 -13.19 -1.36
CA GLU A 68 -22.26 -13.39 -0.58
C GLU A 68 -22.21 -14.68 0.26
N TRP A 69 -21.67 -15.77 -0.28
CA TRP A 69 -21.51 -17.03 0.45
C TRP A 69 -20.53 -16.90 1.63
N VAL A 70 -19.36 -16.30 1.40
CA VAL A 70 -18.37 -16.03 2.45
C VAL A 70 -18.94 -15.06 3.49
N ALA A 71 -19.59 -13.97 3.05
CA ALA A 71 -20.22 -13.01 3.93
C ALA A 71 -21.26 -13.68 4.83
N GLY A 72 -22.13 -14.54 4.28
CA GLY A 72 -23.10 -15.31 5.06
C GLY A 72 -22.45 -16.26 6.07
N LYS A 73 -21.32 -16.89 5.72
CA LYS A 73 -20.55 -17.73 6.66
C LYS A 73 -19.93 -16.92 7.79
N VAL A 74 -19.36 -15.75 7.47
CA VAL A 74 -18.70 -14.86 8.44
C VAL A 74 -19.73 -14.27 9.41
N VAL A 75 -20.91 -13.88 8.93
CA VAL A 75 -21.97 -13.28 9.74
C VAL A 75 -22.63 -14.27 10.71
N ARG A 76 -22.54 -15.59 10.47
CA ARG A 76 -22.99 -16.62 11.44
C ARG A 76 -22.22 -16.61 12.77
N ILE A 77 -21.09 -15.91 12.85
CA ILE A 77 -20.34 -15.74 14.10
C ILE A 77 -21.16 -14.89 15.07
N LYS A 78 -21.30 -15.34 16.33
CA LYS A 78 -22.16 -14.72 17.37
C LYS A 78 -22.05 -13.19 17.45
N PHE A 79 -20.84 -12.65 17.31
CA PHE A 79 -20.57 -11.23 17.41
C PHE A 79 -20.98 -10.42 16.16
N LEU A 80 -20.91 -11.04 14.97
CA LEU A 80 -21.16 -10.37 13.70
C LEU A 80 -22.62 -10.42 13.26
N ARG A 81 -23.44 -11.28 13.91
CA ARG A 81 -24.88 -11.39 13.64
C ARG A 81 -25.64 -10.06 13.81
N ARG A 82 -25.17 -9.17 14.69
CA ARG A 82 -25.73 -7.82 14.87
C ARG A 82 -25.60 -6.91 13.63
N PHE A 83 -24.73 -7.26 12.69
CA PHE A 83 -24.48 -6.51 11.45
C PHE A 83 -24.97 -7.27 10.22
N GLU A 84 -25.73 -8.35 10.40
CA GLU A 84 -26.17 -9.24 9.33
C GLU A 84 -26.86 -8.47 8.20
N ASP A 85 -27.84 -7.64 8.53
CA ASP A 85 -28.59 -6.86 7.54
C ASP A 85 -27.69 -5.92 6.74
N ARG A 86 -26.79 -5.20 7.42
CA ARG A 86 -25.85 -4.26 6.78
C ARG A 86 -24.86 -4.98 5.87
N VAL A 87 -24.32 -6.13 6.30
CA VAL A 87 -23.36 -6.91 5.52
C VAL A 87 -24.05 -7.52 4.30
N GLN A 88 -25.28 -8.01 4.43
CA GLN A 88 -26.06 -8.55 3.32
C GLN A 88 -26.43 -7.45 2.30
N ASP A 89 -26.79 -6.25 2.76
CA ASP A 89 -27.07 -5.11 1.88
C ASP A 89 -25.85 -4.69 1.06
N GLU A 90 -24.69 -4.54 1.71
CA GLU A 90 -23.45 -4.19 1.01
C GLU A 90 -22.99 -5.30 0.05
N ALA A 91 -23.11 -6.58 0.46
CA ALA A 91 -22.80 -7.71 -0.43
C ALA A 91 -23.68 -7.68 -1.70
N ARG A 92 -24.99 -7.39 -1.56
CA ARG A 92 -25.91 -7.23 -2.69
C ARG A 92 -25.52 -6.05 -3.61
N LYS A 93 -25.10 -4.91 -3.04
CA LYS A 93 -24.62 -3.74 -3.81
C LYS A 93 -23.35 -4.07 -4.58
N LEU A 94 -22.37 -4.70 -3.93
CA LEU A 94 -21.13 -5.16 -4.56
C LEU A 94 -21.41 -6.11 -5.72
N ARG A 95 -22.37 -7.04 -5.56
CA ARG A 95 -22.78 -7.94 -6.64
C ARG A 95 -23.37 -7.20 -7.85
N ARG A 96 -24.20 -6.18 -7.62
CA ARG A 96 -24.74 -5.34 -8.71
C ARG A 96 -23.63 -4.56 -9.43
N GLN A 97 -22.73 -3.94 -8.68
CA GLN A 97 -21.59 -3.21 -9.26
C GLN A 97 -20.63 -4.13 -10.02
N ALA A 98 -20.32 -5.31 -9.49
CA ALA A 98 -19.45 -6.28 -10.16
C ALA A 98 -20.01 -6.74 -11.50
N ARG A 99 -21.35 -6.88 -11.62
CA ARG A 99 -22.00 -7.20 -12.90
C ARG A 99 -21.81 -6.06 -13.91
N ILE A 100 -21.99 -4.81 -13.49
CA ILE A 100 -21.79 -3.63 -14.34
C ILE A 100 -20.33 -3.52 -14.80
N LEU A 101 -19.38 -3.76 -13.88
CA LEU A 101 -17.96 -3.67 -14.16
C LEU A 101 -17.53 -4.68 -15.23
N ARG A 102 -18.04 -5.91 -15.20
CA ARG A 102 -17.72 -6.95 -16.19
C ARG A 102 -18.23 -6.68 -17.60
N LEU A 103 -19.26 -5.84 -17.74
CA LEU A 103 -19.77 -5.42 -19.03
C LEU A 103 -18.93 -4.30 -19.65
N GLN A 104 -17.92 -3.78 -18.93
CA GLN A 104 -17.05 -2.73 -19.43
C GLN A 104 -16.03 -3.27 -20.44
N PRO A 105 -15.67 -2.48 -21.46
CA PRO A 105 -14.66 -2.87 -22.44
C PRO A 105 -13.27 -2.99 -21.80
N ALA A 106 -12.38 -3.79 -22.39
CA ALA A 106 -11.00 -3.95 -21.91
C ALA A 106 -10.25 -2.60 -21.74
N MET A 107 -10.57 -1.61 -22.57
CA MET A 107 -10.02 -0.26 -22.49
C MET A 107 -10.33 0.44 -21.16
N PHE A 108 -11.47 0.15 -20.53
CA PHE A 108 -11.80 0.68 -19.21
C PHE A 108 -10.78 0.21 -18.15
N TYR A 109 -10.47 -1.09 -18.16
CA TYR A 109 -9.49 -1.67 -17.24
C TYR A 109 -8.07 -1.19 -17.51
N LEU A 110 -7.68 -1.08 -18.78
CA LEU A 110 -6.37 -0.57 -19.16
C LEU A 110 -6.18 0.88 -18.72
N LYS A 111 -7.20 1.73 -18.89
CA LYS A 111 -7.19 3.11 -18.38
C LYS A 111 -7.08 3.16 -16.87
N GLY A 112 -7.87 2.36 -16.15
CA GLY A 112 -7.79 2.29 -14.68
C GLY A 112 -6.41 1.84 -14.19
N PHE A 113 -5.82 0.83 -14.85
CA PHE A 113 -4.47 0.37 -14.57
C PHE A 113 -3.42 1.44 -14.85
N ALA A 114 -3.47 2.08 -16.03
CA ALA A 114 -2.53 3.12 -16.44
C ALA A 114 -2.60 4.34 -15.52
N LEU A 115 -3.81 4.78 -15.11
CA LEU A 115 -3.99 5.87 -14.15
C LEU A 115 -3.41 5.51 -12.79
N THR A 116 -3.69 4.29 -12.29
CA THR A 116 -3.16 3.83 -11.01
C THR A 116 -1.63 3.75 -11.06
N ALA A 117 -1.07 3.13 -12.09
CA ALA A 117 0.37 3.05 -12.32
C ALA A 117 0.99 4.45 -12.41
N GLY A 118 0.37 5.37 -13.16
CA GLY A 118 0.81 6.76 -13.30
C GLY A 118 0.82 7.53 -11.99
N ILE A 119 -0.18 7.33 -11.13
CA ILE A 119 -0.23 7.91 -9.77
C ILE A 119 0.95 7.38 -8.94
N TRP A 120 1.18 6.07 -8.94
CA TRP A 120 2.29 5.48 -8.18
C TRP A 120 3.67 5.91 -8.71
N LEU A 121 3.85 5.91 -10.03
CA LEU A 121 5.09 6.34 -10.67
C LEU A 121 5.39 7.82 -10.37
N SER A 122 4.36 8.68 -10.46
CA SER A 122 4.46 10.09 -10.08
C SER A 122 4.79 10.25 -8.60
N ARG A 123 4.13 9.47 -7.73
CA ARG A 123 4.37 9.51 -6.28
C ARG A 123 5.82 9.16 -5.92
N TYR A 124 6.42 8.17 -6.58
CA TYR A 124 7.83 7.82 -6.36
C TYR A 124 8.78 8.90 -6.90
N ALA A 125 8.37 9.61 -7.95
CA ALA A 125 9.18 10.69 -8.53
C ALA A 125 9.29 11.90 -7.59
N ILE A 126 8.31 12.14 -6.71
CA ILE A 126 8.34 13.27 -5.76
C ILE A 126 9.61 13.21 -4.90
N ALA A 127 9.99 12.05 -4.37
CA ALA A 127 11.19 11.93 -3.54
C ALA A 127 12.48 12.25 -4.33
N LEU A 128 12.52 11.83 -5.60
CA LEU A 128 13.64 12.07 -6.49
C LEU A 128 13.77 13.57 -6.81
N TYR A 129 12.67 14.22 -7.20
CA TYR A 129 12.67 15.65 -7.51
C TYR A 129 12.90 16.51 -6.28
N ALA A 130 12.38 16.10 -5.11
CA ALA A 130 12.66 16.79 -3.84
C ALA A 130 14.16 16.73 -3.49
N ALA A 131 14.82 15.61 -3.76
CA ALA A 131 16.26 15.49 -3.58
C ALA A 131 17.04 16.32 -4.62
N PHE A 132 16.62 16.32 -5.89
CA PHE A 132 17.21 17.16 -6.93
C PHE A 132 17.12 18.67 -6.64
N ALA A 133 16.08 19.11 -5.93
CA ALA A 133 15.92 20.50 -5.52
C ALA A 133 17.00 20.95 -4.51
N VAL A 134 17.65 20.01 -3.82
CA VAL A 134 18.67 20.28 -2.80
C VAL A 134 20.07 19.95 -3.32
N THR A 135 20.22 18.88 -4.10
CA THR A 135 21.52 18.35 -4.47
C THR A 135 21.50 17.60 -5.80
N SER A 136 22.65 17.49 -6.47
CA SER A 136 22.78 16.65 -7.65
C SER A 136 23.03 15.18 -7.24
N ILE A 137 22.24 14.27 -7.82
CA ILE A 137 22.29 12.84 -7.49
C ILE A 137 23.07 12.11 -8.58
N ALA A 138 24.16 11.43 -8.21
CA ALA A 138 24.99 10.69 -9.17
C ALA A 138 24.26 9.51 -9.83
N ARG A 139 23.31 8.88 -9.13
CA ARG A 139 22.58 7.69 -9.60
C ARG A 139 21.05 7.87 -9.44
N PRO A 140 20.42 8.74 -10.25
CA PRO A 140 19.02 9.12 -10.07
C PRO A 140 18.05 7.96 -10.35
N VAL A 141 18.35 7.10 -11.33
CA VAL A 141 17.53 5.91 -11.61
C VAL A 141 17.54 4.95 -10.41
N LEU A 142 18.70 4.73 -9.78
CA LEU A 142 18.81 3.88 -8.60
C LEU A 142 18.06 4.50 -7.41
N PHE A 143 18.14 5.82 -7.24
CA PHE A 143 17.37 6.53 -6.22
C PHE A 143 15.87 6.33 -6.41
N TYR A 144 15.37 6.49 -7.64
CA TYR A 144 13.96 6.27 -7.99
C TYR A 144 13.50 4.83 -7.66
N LEU A 145 14.28 3.82 -8.08
CA LEU A 145 13.95 2.41 -7.81
C LEU A 145 13.98 2.09 -6.30
N ARG A 146 14.91 2.67 -5.55
CA ARG A 146 14.95 2.51 -4.08
C ARG A 146 13.77 3.20 -3.39
N THR A 147 13.21 4.27 -3.95
CA THR A 147 11.98 4.87 -3.43
C THR A 147 10.80 3.90 -3.52
N ALA A 148 10.68 3.14 -4.62
CA ALA A 148 9.66 2.09 -4.72
C ALA A 148 9.88 0.97 -3.68
N ALA A 149 11.14 0.58 -3.44
CA ALA A 149 11.48 -0.40 -2.41
C ALA A 149 11.14 0.11 -1.00
N LEU A 150 11.42 1.38 -0.72
CA LEU A 150 11.05 2.04 0.52
C LEU A 150 9.54 1.96 0.76
N TRP A 151 8.70 2.24 -0.24
CA TRP A 151 7.24 2.13 -0.12
C TRP A 151 6.77 0.71 0.15
N LEU A 152 7.39 -0.29 -0.47
CA LEU A 152 7.04 -1.69 -0.23
C LEU A 152 7.36 -2.14 1.20
N VAL A 153 8.47 -1.64 1.78
CA VAL A 153 8.78 -1.86 3.20
C VAL A 153 7.85 -1.03 4.11
N GLY A 154 7.48 0.17 3.66
CA GLY A 154 6.59 1.08 4.37
C GLY A 154 5.19 0.53 4.62
N ILE A 155 4.71 -0.41 3.81
CA ILE A 155 3.42 -1.09 4.02
C ILE A 155 3.36 -1.82 5.37
N ALA A 156 4.51 -2.29 5.87
CA ALA A 156 4.59 -2.99 7.15
C ALA A 156 4.66 -2.05 8.37
N LEU A 157 4.75 -0.74 8.17
CA LEU A 157 4.83 0.21 9.26
C LEU A 157 3.43 0.42 9.89
N PRO A 158 3.25 0.14 11.20
CA PRO A 158 1.95 0.25 11.85
C PRO A 158 1.57 1.70 12.19
N THR A 159 2.44 2.68 11.93
CA THR A 159 2.18 4.08 12.31
C THR A 159 1.25 4.77 11.31
N PRO A 160 0.23 5.51 11.78
CA PRO A 160 -0.63 6.31 10.92
C PRO A 160 0.21 7.33 10.13
N GLY A 161 0.23 7.20 8.80
CA GLY A 161 1.04 8.06 7.92
C GLY A 161 2.54 7.71 7.85
N GLY A 162 2.99 6.64 8.52
CA GLY A 162 4.38 6.19 8.46
C GLY A 162 5.39 7.20 9.02
N SER A 163 4.97 8.14 9.88
CA SER A 163 5.87 9.12 10.52
C SER A 163 6.88 8.39 11.42
N GLY A 164 8.13 8.87 11.44
CA GLY A 164 9.28 8.22 12.09
C GLY A 164 9.80 6.97 11.36
N GLY A 165 8.93 6.05 10.96
CA GLY A 165 9.31 4.82 10.26
C GLY A 165 9.78 5.07 8.82
N MET A 166 9.03 5.83 8.02
CA MET A 166 9.42 6.16 6.64
C MET A 166 10.61 7.12 6.58
N GLU A 167 10.81 7.95 7.61
CA GLU A 167 12.03 8.76 7.76
C GLU A 167 13.24 7.88 8.02
N GLY A 168 13.12 6.91 8.93
CA GLY A 168 14.14 5.90 9.15
C GLY A 168 14.46 5.11 7.89
N LEU A 169 13.44 4.65 7.15
CA LEU A 169 13.65 3.94 5.87
C LEU A 169 14.28 4.85 4.82
N TYR A 170 13.95 6.14 4.77
CA TYR A 170 14.62 7.07 3.86
C TYR A 170 16.12 7.19 4.17
N LEU A 171 16.46 7.35 5.44
CA LEU A 171 17.85 7.42 5.88
C LEU A 171 18.61 6.12 5.62
N LEU A 172 17.93 4.96 5.68
CA LEU A 172 18.55 3.66 5.41
C LEU A 172 18.72 3.38 3.90
N PHE A 173 17.73 3.72 3.07
CA PHE A 173 17.69 3.33 1.66
C PHE A 173 18.23 4.41 0.72
N LEU A 174 17.91 5.68 1.01
CA LEU A 174 18.09 6.81 0.10
C LEU A 174 19.21 7.76 0.50
N ALA A 175 19.40 8.02 1.80
CA ALA A 175 20.51 8.89 2.25
C ALA A 175 21.90 8.43 1.81
N PRO A 176 22.24 7.11 1.72
CA PRO A 176 23.54 6.67 1.20
C PRO A 176 23.79 6.99 -0.28
N LEU A 177 22.77 7.45 -1.01
CA LEU A 177 22.89 7.88 -2.41
C LEU A 177 23.03 9.40 -2.55
N LEU A 178 22.92 10.14 -1.44
CA LEU A 178 23.00 11.60 -1.41
C LEU A 178 24.36 12.03 -0.85
N PRO A 179 24.88 13.20 -1.27
CA PRO A 179 26.04 13.81 -0.63
C PRO A 179 25.81 14.08 0.87
N GLU A 180 26.91 14.12 1.63
CA GLU A 180 26.86 14.40 3.08
C GLU A 180 26.15 15.74 3.36
N GLY A 181 25.25 15.75 4.35
CA GLY A 181 24.46 16.92 4.72
C GLY A 181 23.19 17.16 3.88
N ALA A 182 23.04 16.56 2.69
CA ALA A 182 21.87 16.79 1.83
C ALA A 182 20.64 15.95 2.20
N ALA A 183 20.82 14.85 2.93
CA ALA A 183 19.75 13.90 3.24
C ALA A 183 18.61 14.50 4.09
N GLY A 184 18.94 15.37 5.06
CA GLY A 184 17.95 16.01 5.94
C GLY A 184 17.01 16.94 5.17
N PRO A 185 17.53 17.95 4.46
CA PRO A 185 16.70 18.85 3.66
C PRO A 185 15.90 18.13 2.57
N ALA A 186 16.49 17.14 1.89
CA ALA A 186 15.80 16.34 0.87
C ALA A 186 14.62 15.52 1.45
N LEU A 187 14.82 14.91 2.62
CA LEU A 187 13.77 14.20 3.36
C LEU A 187 12.62 15.14 3.75
N LEU A 188 12.95 16.31 4.30
CA LEU A 188 11.97 17.32 4.69
C LEU A 188 11.16 17.81 3.49
N GLY A 189 11.84 18.12 2.37
CA GLY A 189 11.19 18.53 1.13
C GLY A 189 10.24 17.45 0.60
N TRP A 190 10.66 16.19 0.62
CA TRP A 190 9.81 15.07 0.24
C TRP A 190 8.57 14.95 1.12
N ARG A 191 8.72 15.03 2.46
CA ARG A 191 7.59 14.95 3.40
C ARG A 191 6.63 16.13 3.28
N LEU A 192 7.15 17.33 3.07
CA LEU A 192 6.35 18.53 2.89
C LEU A 192 5.39 18.37 1.70
N ILE A 193 5.91 17.92 0.55
CA ILE A 193 5.13 17.79 -0.67
C ILE A 193 4.23 16.55 -0.64
N ALA A 194 4.79 15.39 -0.30
CA ALA A 194 4.08 14.12 -0.44
C ALA A 194 3.13 13.78 0.72
N TYR A 195 3.24 14.47 1.86
CA TYR A 195 2.47 14.15 3.06
C TYR A 195 1.81 15.37 3.69
N TYR A 196 2.58 16.39 4.11
CA TYR A 196 2.02 17.50 4.88
C TYR A 196 1.07 18.38 4.06
N LEU A 197 1.43 18.72 2.82
CA LEU A 197 0.55 19.50 1.94
C LEU A 197 -0.78 18.77 1.68
N VAL A 198 -0.71 17.48 1.39
CA VAL A 198 -1.89 16.63 1.17
C VAL A 198 -2.77 16.57 2.42
N LEU A 199 -2.16 16.50 3.61
CA LEU A 199 -2.88 16.49 4.87
C LEU A 199 -3.62 17.81 5.12
N VAL A 200 -2.99 18.95 4.85
CA VAL A 200 -3.61 20.28 4.98
C VAL A 200 -4.81 20.41 4.03
N VAL A 201 -4.64 20.05 2.77
CA VAL A 201 -5.73 20.07 1.78
C VAL A 201 -6.86 19.12 2.20
N GLY A 202 -6.51 17.90 2.62
CA GLY A 202 -7.48 16.92 3.10
C GLY A 202 -8.29 17.41 4.30
N PHE A 203 -7.62 18.06 5.26
CA PHE A 203 -8.29 18.65 6.43
C PHE A 203 -9.22 19.81 6.03
N ALA A 204 -8.79 20.68 5.12
CA ALA A 204 -9.61 21.79 4.63
C ALA A 204 -10.88 21.29 3.92
N VAL A 205 -10.75 20.29 3.04
CA VAL A 205 -11.89 19.71 2.31
C VAL A 205 -12.83 18.97 3.26
N ALA A 206 -12.30 18.17 4.19
CA ALA A 206 -13.11 17.47 5.19
C ALA A 206 -13.83 18.46 6.11
N GLY A 207 -13.14 19.51 6.56
CA GLY A 207 -13.72 20.58 7.37
C GLY A 207 -14.85 21.30 6.64
N ALA A 208 -14.67 21.63 5.36
CA ALA A 208 -15.71 22.24 4.53
C ALA A 208 -16.93 21.31 4.39
N ALA A 209 -16.73 20.03 4.09
CA ALA A 209 -17.81 19.05 3.97
C ALA A 209 -18.59 18.85 5.29
N VAL A 210 -17.89 18.81 6.42
CA VAL A 210 -18.52 18.72 7.75
C VAL A 210 -19.33 19.97 8.06
N THR A 211 -18.80 21.14 7.72
CA THR A 211 -19.50 22.42 7.91
C THR A 211 -20.76 22.48 7.06
N GLU A 212 -20.70 22.01 5.81
CA GLU A 212 -21.86 21.93 4.93
C GLU A 212 -22.95 20.97 5.46
N VAL A 213 -22.56 19.81 5.99
CA VAL A 213 -23.51 18.85 6.57
C VAL A 213 -24.14 19.38 7.87
N LEU A 214 -23.35 20.04 8.72
CA LEU A 214 -23.82 20.53 10.03
C LEU A 214 -24.62 21.84 9.92
N PHE A 215 -24.24 22.75 9.02
CA PHE A 215 -24.82 24.10 8.92
C PHE A 215 -25.62 24.33 7.64
N GLY A 216 -25.40 23.53 6.57
CA GLY A 216 -26.12 23.65 5.30
C GLY A 216 -27.59 23.20 5.36
N SER A 217 -28.00 22.46 6.40
CA SER A 217 -29.42 22.15 6.63
C SER A 217 -30.24 23.36 7.11
N LYS A 218 -29.63 24.44 7.62
CA LYS A 218 -30.38 25.61 8.10
C LYS A 218 -30.84 26.54 6.97
N ASN A 219 -30.06 26.69 5.90
CA ASN A 219 -30.36 27.64 4.82
C ASN A 219 -31.38 27.14 3.78
N LYS A 220 -31.75 25.85 3.77
CA LYS A 220 -32.71 25.30 2.79
C LYS A 220 -34.18 25.44 3.20
N LYS A 221 -34.46 25.98 4.39
CA LYS A 221 -35.84 26.21 4.90
C LYS A 221 -36.35 27.65 4.74
N GLU A 222 -35.54 28.58 4.23
CA GLU A 222 -35.88 30.02 4.14
C GLU A 222 -35.98 30.56 2.71
N SER A 223 -36.16 29.72 1.69
CA SER A 223 -36.62 30.21 0.38
C SER A 223 -38.15 30.10 0.30
N PRO A 224 -38.92 31.17 0.58
CA PRO A 224 -40.34 31.17 0.27
C PRO A 224 -40.50 31.08 -1.25
N SER A 225 -41.34 30.14 -1.69
CA SER A 225 -41.90 30.14 -3.04
C SER A 225 -42.67 31.45 -3.23
N ALA A 226 -42.10 32.35 -4.04
CA ALA A 226 -42.83 33.45 -4.65
C ALA A 226 -43.14 33.07 -6.10
#